data_AF-A0A927SJV7-F1
#
_entry.id   AF-A0A927SJV7-F1
#
_cell.length_a   1.000
_cell.length_b   1.000
_cell.length_c   1.000
_cell.angle_alpha   90.00
_cell.angle_beta   90.00
_cell.angle_gamma   90.00
#
_symmetry.space_group_name_H-M   'P 1'
#
loop_
_entity.id
_entity.type
_entity.pdbx_description
1 polymer ?
#
loop_
_entity_poly.entity_id
_entity_poly.type
_entity_poly.pdbx_seq_one_letter_code
_entity_poly.pdbx_strand_id
1 'polypeptide(L)'
;MVMLGCAWTAFAEHPGQTVTVTFVCTGNPQTAISARIGFSFNEDVFEFVSAENISKDILNTAPTSALGKFGLLNMAGLSKGEIGRITLKIKPDAKLGVYNVRPVVDSVYDASRQPVVINVEGEKVAVGHVWDDGRITVEPTCYSEGKMRYLCFFCDETLEEVLPPTVHREGYPVDEVPASCMEAGLRIYPCDICHDVLREEVIPAYGHTEGETVIIQDPTALEDGIQVVQCAICGRTIRTQSIPATGGEYLPGDADADGKIDLSDAVRLLQHVSDRSVKISAKNADVDADGSVDIQDALLLLQYLAGWNVTLK
;
A
#
# COMPACT_ATOMS: atom_id res chain seq x y z
N MET A 1 44.73 14.08 45.35
CA MET A 1 43.40 13.67 44.89
C MET A 1 43.56 12.31 44.24
N VAL A 2 43.18 11.24 44.93
CA VAL A 2 43.32 9.87 44.44
C VAL A 2 41.99 9.49 43.78
N MET A 3 41.99 9.35 42.46
CA MET A 3 40.86 8.74 41.75
C MET A 3 40.90 7.24 42.02
N LEU A 4 39.77 6.67 42.46
CA LEU A 4 39.49 5.24 42.45
C LEU A 4 38.76 4.94 41.15
N GLY A 5 39.44 4.34 40.18
CA GLY A 5 38.82 3.88 38.94
C GLY A 5 38.91 2.35 38.87
N CYS A 6 37.77 1.68 38.71
CA CYS A 6 37.74 0.27 38.31
C CYS A 6 37.53 0.16 36.80
N ALA A 7 38.11 -0.90 36.23
CA ALA A 7 38.03 -1.25 34.82
C ALA A 7 36.78 -2.10 34.56
N TRP A 8 36.17 -1.88 33.40
CA TRP A 8 34.92 -2.47 32.96
C TRP A 8 35.06 -3.96 32.63
N THR A 9 34.33 -4.80 33.34
CA THR A 9 33.85 -6.09 32.83
C THR A 9 32.40 -6.26 33.27
N ALA A 10 31.48 -5.64 32.54
CA ALA A 10 30.07 -5.94 32.65
C ALA A 10 29.83 -7.28 31.95
N PHE A 11 29.55 -8.33 32.71
CA PHE A 11 29.03 -9.58 32.17
C PHE A 11 27.50 -9.55 32.31
N ALA A 12 26.79 -9.98 31.27
CA ALA A 12 25.37 -10.27 31.40
C ALA A 12 25.24 -11.49 32.31
N GLU A 13 24.74 -11.29 33.52
CA GLU A 13 24.53 -12.38 34.46
C GLU A 13 23.05 -12.66 34.65
N HIS A 14 22.69 -13.93 34.58
CA HIS A 14 21.31 -14.38 34.68
C HIS A 14 20.86 -14.48 36.14
N PRO A 15 19.55 -14.30 36.42
CA PRO A 15 18.99 -14.60 37.74
C PRO A 15 19.45 -15.96 38.28
N GLY A 16 19.96 -15.98 39.51
CA GLY A 16 20.53 -17.15 40.16
C GLY A 16 22.05 -17.31 40.05
N GLN A 17 22.72 -16.53 39.19
CA GLN A 17 24.19 -16.49 39.10
C GLN A 17 24.81 -15.62 40.21
N THR A 18 26.13 -15.75 40.39
CA THR A 18 26.90 -14.95 41.34
C THR A 18 27.84 -14.00 40.60
N VAL A 19 27.71 -12.71 40.89
CA VAL A 19 28.61 -11.66 40.41
C VAL A 19 29.69 -11.41 41.44
N THR A 20 30.91 -11.23 40.95
CA THR A 20 32.05 -10.90 41.80
C THR A 20 32.60 -9.53 41.43
N VAL A 21 32.52 -8.56 42.35
CA VAL A 21 32.99 -7.19 42.16
C VAL A 21 34.30 -6.98 42.93
N THR A 22 35.36 -6.63 42.21
CA THR A 22 36.69 -6.36 42.78
C THR A 22 36.95 -4.88 42.93
N PHE A 23 37.43 -4.48 44.11
CA PHE A 23 37.74 -3.09 44.42
C PHE A 23 39.24 -2.86 44.27
N VAL A 24 39.59 -1.87 43.46
CA VAL A 24 40.98 -1.52 43.18
C VAL A 24 41.27 -0.12 43.71
N CYS A 25 42.26 -0.01 44.60
CA CYS A 25 42.85 1.27 44.94
C CYS A 25 43.82 1.68 43.84
N THR A 26 43.48 2.68 43.04
CA THR A 26 44.31 3.13 41.90
C THR A 26 45.31 4.23 42.24
N GLY A 27 45.11 4.96 43.35
CA GLY A 27 46.14 5.84 43.92
C GLY A 27 46.79 5.24 45.16
N ASN A 28 47.74 5.97 45.74
CA ASN A 28 48.54 5.51 46.87
C ASN A 28 48.35 6.44 48.07
N PRO A 29 47.22 6.36 48.80
CA PRO A 29 46.99 7.17 49.97
C PRO A 29 47.73 6.57 51.18
N GLN A 30 49.07 6.59 51.15
CA GLN A 30 49.92 6.10 52.25
C GLN A 30 49.65 6.80 53.58
N THR A 31 48.94 7.91 53.56
CA THR A 31 48.47 8.62 54.74
C THR A 31 47.27 7.95 55.41
N ALA A 32 46.46 7.16 54.70
CA ALA A 32 45.28 6.48 55.25
C ALA A 32 45.70 5.20 56.01
N ILE A 33 45.80 5.29 57.33
CA ILE A 33 46.21 4.16 58.18
C ILE A 33 45.05 3.38 58.79
N SER A 34 43.85 3.95 58.75
CA SER A 34 42.61 3.33 59.22
C SER A 34 41.48 3.71 58.28
N ALA A 35 40.69 2.74 57.82
CA ALA A 35 39.51 2.98 57.01
C ALA A 35 38.43 1.96 57.30
N ARG A 36 37.17 2.37 57.17
CA ARG A 36 36.02 1.47 57.15
C ARG A 36 35.27 1.67 55.84
N ILE A 37 35.21 0.62 55.04
CA ILE A 37 34.60 0.63 53.70
C ILE A 37 33.51 -0.44 53.66
N GLY A 38 32.28 -0.03 53.37
CA GLY A 38 31.15 -0.92 53.09
C GLY A 38 30.75 -0.89 51.63
N PHE A 39 29.64 -1.56 51.32
CA PHE A 39 29.07 -1.58 49.98
C PHE A 39 27.61 -1.19 50.01
N SER A 40 27.18 -0.60 48.90
CA SER A 40 25.79 -0.31 48.61
C SER A 40 25.44 -0.93 47.26
N PHE A 41 24.42 -1.78 47.28
CA PHE A 41 23.83 -2.43 46.12
C PHE A 41 22.31 -2.46 46.31
N ASN A 42 21.57 -2.81 45.26
CA ASN A 42 20.13 -2.96 45.36
C ASN A 42 19.78 -4.32 46.01
N GLU A 43 19.32 -4.31 47.26
CA GLU A 43 18.97 -5.52 48.02
C GLU A 43 17.74 -6.25 47.45
N ASP A 44 16.90 -5.61 46.64
CA ASP A 44 15.80 -6.28 45.94
C ASP A 44 16.32 -7.18 44.79
N VAL A 45 17.57 -6.95 44.34
CA VAL A 45 18.17 -7.59 43.17
C VAL A 45 19.27 -8.56 43.57
N PHE A 46 20.09 -8.17 44.55
CA PHE A 46 21.26 -8.91 44.96
C PHE A 46 21.13 -9.40 46.40
N GLU A 47 21.61 -10.61 46.63
CA GLU A 47 21.84 -11.19 47.96
C GLU A 47 23.34 -11.23 48.20
N PHE A 48 23.78 -10.75 49.37
CA PHE A 48 25.18 -10.82 49.75
C PHE A 48 25.61 -12.27 50.00
N VAL A 49 26.69 -12.73 49.36
CA VAL A 49 27.22 -14.10 49.53
C VAL A 49 28.47 -14.09 50.40
N SER A 50 29.50 -13.35 49.97
CA SER A 50 30.77 -13.32 50.68
C SER A 50 31.51 -12.01 50.42
N ALA A 51 32.45 -11.72 51.30
CA ALA A 51 33.38 -10.62 51.14
C ALA A 51 34.78 -11.14 51.46
N GLU A 52 35.70 -10.96 50.52
CA GLU A 52 37.08 -11.38 50.62
C GLU A 52 38.01 -10.18 50.70
N ASN A 53 38.97 -10.29 51.61
CA ASN A 53 40.04 -9.34 51.78
C ASN A 53 41.25 -9.79 50.95
N ILE A 54 41.69 -8.94 50.02
CA ILE A 54 42.78 -9.27 49.09
C ILE A 54 44.09 -8.57 49.49
N SER A 55 44.02 -7.36 50.07
CA SER A 55 45.22 -6.61 50.40
C SER A 55 45.88 -7.12 51.68
N LYS A 56 47.22 -7.19 51.64
CA LYS A 56 48.08 -7.51 52.80
C LYS A 56 48.03 -6.42 53.88
N ASP A 57 47.47 -5.26 53.56
CA ASP A 57 47.36 -4.09 54.44
C ASP A 57 46.13 -4.13 55.37
N ILE A 58 45.44 -5.27 55.44
CA ILE A 58 44.11 -5.34 56.06
C ILE A 58 44.13 -6.31 57.25
N LEU A 59 44.16 -5.73 58.46
CA LEU A 59 44.01 -6.45 59.73
C LEU A 59 42.53 -6.69 60.04
N ASN A 60 42.06 -7.85 59.58
CA ASN A 60 40.99 -8.67 60.13
C ASN A 60 39.85 -7.93 60.87
N THR A 61 38.79 -7.60 60.16
CA THR A 61 37.44 -7.62 60.72
C THR A 61 36.57 -8.44 59.78
N ALA A 62 36.03 -9.57 60.28
CA ALA A 62 34.96 -10.26 59.59
C ALA A 62 33.86 -9.26 59.20
N PRO A 63 33.25 -9.39 58.01
CA PRO A 63 32.17 -8.50 57.60
C PRO A 63 31.08 -8.52 58.68
N THR A 64 30.82 -7.36 59.29
CA THR A 64 29.99 -7.26 60.52
C THR A 64 28.51 -7.00 60.24
N SER A 65 28.07 -7.03 58.99
CA SER A 65 26.66 -6.93 58.64
C SER A 65 26.38 -7.45 57.24
N ALA A 66 25.10 -7.61 56.93
CA ALA A 66 24.56 -7.92 55.60
C ALA A 66 25.03 -6.98 54.46
N LEU A 67 25.77 -5.91 54.78
CA LEU A 67 26.31 -4.92 53.85
C LEU A 67 27.81 -5.10 53.55
N GLY A 68 28.44 -6.19 54.02
CA GLY A 68 29.81 -6.57 53.65
C GLY A 68 30.90 -5.57 54.05
N LYS A 69 30.80 -4.92 55.22
CA LYS A 69 31.78 -3.89 55.63
C LYS A 69 33.15 -4.46 55.98
N PHE A 70 34.22 -3.92 55.40
CA PHE A 70 35.62 -4.21 55.75
C PHE A 70 36.26 -3.06 56.53
N GLY A 71 37.03 -3.40 57.57
CA GLY A 71 37.95 -2.49 58.25
C GLY A 71 39.36 -2.68 57.73
N LEU A 72 39.99 -1.61 57.27
CA LEU A 72 41.40 -1.52 56.91
C LEU A 72 42.14 -0.90 58.10
N LEU A 73 43.16 -1.58 58.61
CA LEU A 73 44.04 -1.06 59.67
C LEU A 73 45.48 -1.37 59.24
N ASN A 74 46.19 -0.36 58.75
CA ASN A 74 47.60 -0.48 58.39
C ASN A 74 48.41 0.72 58.87
N MET A 75 49.40 0.49 59.73
CA MET A 75 50.34 1.56 60.12
C MET A 75 51.21 2.05 58.95
N ALA A 76 51.33 1.27 57.86
CA ALA A 76 52.08 1.64 56.66
C ALA A 76 51.24 2.32 55.55
N GLY A 77 49.93 2.51 55.77
CA GLY A 77 49.02 3.14 54.82
C GLY A 77 48.41 2.16 53.80
N LEU A 78 47.40 2.61 53.05
CA LEU A 78 46.73 1.79 52.03
C LEU A 78 47.54 1.77 50.73
N SER A 79 47.99 0.59 50.30
CA SER A 79 48.71 0.42 49.03
C SER A 79 47.79 0.45 47.81
N LYS A 80 48.38 0.79 46.66
CA LYS A 80 47.75 0.68 45.34
C LYS A 80 47.57 -0.80 44.98
N GLY A 81 46.39 -1.19 44.52
CA GLY A 81 46.08 -2.55 44.07
C GLY A 81 44.68 -3.02 44.45
N GLU A 82 44.39 -4.30 44.23
CA GLU A 82 43.14 -4.92 44.70
C GLU A 82 43.09 -4.92 46.23
N ILE A 83 42.09 -4.26 46.80
CA ILE A 83 41.93 -4.13 48.26
C ILE A 83 40.94 -5.14 48.82
N GLY A 84 39.95 -5.55 48.03
CA GLY A 84 38.97 -6.54 48.45
C GLY A 84 38.01 -6.85 47.33
N ARG A 85 37.17 -7.85 47.56
CA ARG A 85 36.20 -8.33 46.58
C ARG A 85 34.92 -8.75 47.29
N ILE A 86 33.77 -8.45 46.69
CA ILE A 86 32.49 -8.98 47.16
C ILE A 86 31.90 -9.91 46.14
N THR A 87 31.25 -10.94 46.64
CA THR A 87 30.43 -11.85 45.84
C THR A 87 28.98 -11.61 46.20
N LEU A 88 28.17 -11.30 45.19
CA LEU A 88 26.73 -11.12 45.30
C LEU A 88 26.05 -12.18 44.46
N LYS A 89 24.93 -12.73 44.92
CA LYS A 89 24.06 -13.60 44.14
C LYS A 89 22.90 -12.78 43.60
N ILE A 90 22.63 -12.90 42.31
CA ILE A 90 21.46 -12.30 41.70
C ILE A 90 20.25 -13.14 42.10
N LYS A 91 19.24 -12.53 42.70
CA LYS A 91 18.03 -13.24 43.11
C LYS A 91 17.30 -13.81 41.89
N PRO A 92 16.66 -14.99 41.98
CA PRO A 92 15.94 -15.59 40.85
C PRO A 92 14.81 -14.72 40.29
N ASP A 93 14.22 -13.87 41.12
CA ASP A 93 13.13 -12.94 40.81
C ASP A 93 13.62 -11.50 40.54
N ALA A 94 14.94 -11.30 40.46
CA ALA A 94 15.53 -10.01 40.16
C ALA A 94 15.00 -9.46 38.82
N LYS A 95 14.55 -8.21 38.85
CA LYS A 95 14.15 -7.50 37.62
C LYS A 95 15.37 -7.34 36.71
N LEU A 96 15.14 -7.42 35.40
CA LEU A 96 16.19 -7.19 34.42
C LEU A 96 16.55 -5.69 34.39
N GLY A 97 17.83 -5.39 34.27
CA GLY A 97 18.29 -4.00 34.24
C GLY A 97 19.75 -3.81 34.65
N VAL A 98 20.17 -2.55 34.70
CA VAL A 98 21.52 -2.15 35.12
C VAL A 98 21.47 -1.59 36.52
N TYR A 99 22.24 -2.19 37.42
CA TYR A 99 22.28 -1.83 38.83
C TYR A 99 23.67 -1.35 39.24
N ASN A 100 23.71 -0.31 40.05
CA ASN A 100 24.97 0.22 40.57
C ASN A 100 25.35 -0.52 41.85
N VAL A 101 26.57 -1.05 41.88
CA VAL A 101 27.22 -1.61 43.06
C VAL A 101 28.38 -0.67 43.39
N ARG A 102 28.27 0.08 44.49
CA ARG A 102 29.25 1.11 44.84
C ARG A 102 29.89 0.89 46.21
N PRO A 103 31.19 1.16 46.37
CA PRO A 103 31.80 1.23 47.68
C PRO A 103 31.28 2.45 48.44
N VAL A 104 31.13 2.31 49.76
CA VAL A 104 30.70 3.36 50.68
C VAL A 104 31.79 3.51 51.73
N VAL A 105 32.43 4.68 51.77
CA VAL A 105 33.48 4.98 52.75
C VAL A 105 32.80 5.54 54.01
N ASP A 106 32.79 4.76 55.09
CA ASP A 106 32.21 5.19 56.37
C ASP A 106 33.14 6.19 57.08
N SER A 107 34.42 5.87 57.19
CA SER A 107 35.43 6.74 57.80
C SER A 107 36.85 6.35 57.37
N VAL A 108 37.75 7.32 57.28
CA VAL A 108 39.18 7.12 56.99
C VAL A 108 39.99 8.12 57.80
N TYR A 109 41.06 7.66 58.44
CA TYR A 109 41.93 8.46 59.27
C TYR A 109 43.41 8.25 58.96
N ASP A 110 44.19 9.31 59.15
CA ASP A 110 45.65 9.26 59.11
C ASP A 110 46.30 8.94 60.48
N ALA A 111 47.63 8.88 60.50
CA ALA A 111 48.42 8.60 61.71
C ALA A 111 48.18 9.60 62.84
N SER A 112 47.73 10.80 62.50
CA SER A 112 47.39 11.89 63.43
C SER A 112 45.90 11.91 63.79
N ARG A 113 45.13 10.88 63.39
CA ARG A 113 43.66 10.79 63.52
C ARG A 113 42.91 11.89 62.78
N GLN A 114 43.51 12.51 61.77
CA GLN A 114 42.82 13.46 60.91
C GLN A 114 42.04 12.73 59.82
N PRO A 115 40.83 13.19 59.46
CA PRO A 115 40.01 12.56 58.44
C PRO A 115 40.67 12.68 57.05
N VAL A 116 40.69 11.59 56.30
CA VAL A 116 41.19 11.53 54.91
C VAL A 116 40.00 11.33 53.97
N VAL A 117 39.95 12.11 52.89
CA VAL A 117 38.90 11.95 51.87
C VAL A 117 39.36 10.94 50.81
N ILE A 118 38.52 9.93 50.57
CA ILE A 118 38.68 8.96 49.48
C ILE A 118 37.47 9.07 48.56
N ASN A 119 37.72 9.30 47.27
CA ASN A 119 36.67 9.35 46.25
C ASN A 119 36.40 7.94 45.72
N VAL A 120 35.14 7.51 45.71
CA VAL A 120 34.71 6.19 45.26
C VAL A 120 33.89 6.28 43.97
N GLU A 121 34.13 5.35 43.05
CA GLU A 121 33.31 5.13 41.86
C GLU A 121 32.59 3.77 41.98
N GLY A 122 31.39 3.68 41.41
CA GLY A 122 30.58 2.46 41.44
C GLY A 122 30.72 1.64 40.16
N GLU A 123 30.56 0.33 40.30
CA GLU A 123 30.49 -0.62 39.20
C GLU A 123 29.03 -0.80 38.74
N LYS A 124 28.82 -1.02 37.44
CA LYS A 124 27.50 -1.32 36.88
C LYS A 124 27.38 -2.80 36.58
N VAL A 125 26.38 -3.46 37.16
CA VAL A 125 26.07 -4.87 36.92
C VAL A 125 24.79 -4.96 36.10
N ALA A 126 24.85 -5.64 34.95
CA ALA A 126 23.69 -5.92 34.11
C ALA A 126 23.09 -7.28 34.48
N VAL A 127 21.82 -7.28 34.90
CA VAL A 127 21.06 -8.49 35.20
C VAL A 127 20.20 -8.85 33.99
N GLY A 128 20.53 -9.98 33.36
CA GLY A 128 19.99 -10.46 32.09
C GLY A 128 20.41 -9.65 30.87
N HIS A 129 19.81 -9.96 29.71
CA HIS A 129 20.12 -9.27 28.47
C HIS A 129 19.49 -7.88 28.44
N VAL A 130 20.33 -6.89 28.18
CA VAL A 130 19.90 -5.55 27.80
C VAL A 130 20.06 -5.45 26.30
N TRP A 131 18.94 -5.53 25.59
CA TRP A 131 18.86 -5.47 24.13
C TRP A 131 18.99 -4.03 23.62
N ASP A 132 19.54 -3.86 22.42
CA ASP A 132 19.50 -2.61 21.67
C ASP A 132 18.08 -2.33 21.12
N ASP A 133 17.93 -1.25 20.34
CA ASP A 133 16.65 -0.89 19.70
C ASP A 133 16.23 -1.92 18.62
N GLY A 134 17.09 -2.89 18.31
CA GLY A 134 16.90 -3.88 17.26
C GLY A 134 16.95 -3.31 15.86
N ARG A 135 17.01 -4.21 14.87
CA ARG A 135 16.94 -3.85 13.45
C ARG A 135 16.22 -4.91 12.65
N ILE A 136 15.48 -4.47 11.63
CA ILE A 136 14.86 -5.38 10.66
C ILE A 136 15.98 -6.03 9.84
N THR A 137 15.98 -7.35 9.79
CA THR A 137 16.94 -8.17 9.03
C THR A 137 16.30 -8.83 7.81
N VAL A 138 14.99 -9.06 7.87
CA VAL A 138 14.16 -9.49 6.74
C VAL A 138 12.89 -8.66 6.79
N GLU A 139 12.57 -7.92 5.74
CA GLU A 139 11.33 -7.16 5.69
C GLU A 139 10.13 -8.10 5.53
N PRO A 140 9.03 -7.87 6.27
CA PRO A 140 7.79 -8.61 6.05
C PRO A 140 7.18 -8.23 4.70
N THR A 141 6.54 -9.18 4.04
CA THR A 141 5.77 -8.96 2.80
C THR A 141 4.30 -9.32 3.02
N CYS A 142 3.44 -9.20 2.00
CA CYS A 142 2.05 -9.66 2.09
C CYS A 142 1.92 -11.17 2.39
N TYR A 143 2.97 -11.95 2.10
CA TYR A 143 2.92 -13.41 2.18
C TYR A 143 3.95 -14.03 3.12
N SER A 144 5.03 -13.31 3.39
CA SER A 144 6.13 -13.81 4.21
C SER A 144 6.31 -12.97 5.46
N GLU A 145 6.52 -13.66 6.57
CA GLU A 145 6.98 -13.05 7.81
C GLU A 145 8.32 -12.34 7.61
N GLY A 146 8.51 -11.26 8.35
CA GLY A 146 9.78 -10.57 8.49
C GLY A 146 10.52 -11.02 9.74
N LYS A 147 11.72 -10.47 9.95
CA LYS A 147 12.56 -10.78 11.11
C LYS A 147 13.20 -9.53 11.66
N MET A 148 13.11 -9.35 12.97
CA MET A 148 13.82 -8.32 13.71
C MET A 148 14.87 -8.96 14.61
N ARG A 149 16.10 -8.44 14.57
CA ARG A 149 17.21 -8.93 15.39
C ARG A 149 17.64 -7.86 16.38
N TYR A 150 17.84 -8.28 17.62
CA TYR A 150 18.37 -7.48 18.72
C TYR A 150 19.76 -8.00 19.12
N LEU A 151 20.63 -7.08 19.53
CA LEU A 151 21.96 -7.36 20.06
C LEU A 151 22.01 -6.97 21.53
N CYS A 152 22.65 -7.79 22.37
CA CYS A 152 22.86 -7.41 23.76
C CYS A 152 24.03 -6.39 23.86
N PHE A 153 23.86 -5.31 24.63
CA PHE A 153 24.93 -4.31 24.83
C PHE A 153 26.16 -4.83 25.57
N PHE A 154 26.03 -5.95 26.29
CA PHE A 154 27.04 -6.43 27.23
C PHE A 154 27.55 -7.84 26.92
N CYS A 155 27.01 -8.52 25.89
CA CYS A 155 27.47 -9.84 25.43
C CYS A 155 27.14 -10.07 23.96
N ASP A 156 27.69 -11.13 23.36
CA ASP A 156 27.49 -11.46 21.94
C ASP A 156 26.18 -12.18 21.62
N GLU A 157 25.26 -12.30 22.59
CA GLU A 157 23.96 -12.93 22.36
C GLU A 157 23.03 -12.08 21.51
N THR A 158 22.15 -12.77 20.78
CA THR A 158 21.17 -12.16 19.88
C THR A 158 19.78 -12.73 20.14
N LEU A 159 18.78 -11.87 20.13
CA LEU A 159 17.36 -12.26 20.12
C LEU A 159 16.79 -12.01 18.71
N GLU A 160 16.06 -12.96 18.17
CA GLU A 160 15.36 -12.83 16.90
C GLU A 160 13.85 -12.96 17.13
N GLU A 161 13.10 -11.96 16.68
CA GLU A 161 11.65 -11.93 16.73
C GLU A 161 11.06 -11.97 15.33
N VAL A 162 9.93 -12.67 15.19
CA VAL A 162 9.20 -12.79 13.94
C VAL A 162 8.25 -11.61 13.81
N LEU A 163 8.36 -10.89 12.69
CA LEU A 163 7.39 -9.85 12.32
C LEU A 163 6.29 -10.50 11.47
N PRO A 164 5.01 -10.28 11.78
CA PRO A 164 3.93 -10.84 10.99
C PRO A 164 3.99 -10.31 9.54
N PRO A 165 3.41 -11.03 8.57
CA PRO A 165 3.24 -10.53 7.21
C PRO A 165 2.48 -9.20 7.22
N THR A 166 2.79 -8.32 6.27
CA THR A 166 2.02 -7.09 6.07
C THR A 166 0.62 -7.44 5.60
N VAL A 167 -0.39 -6.69 6.05
CA VAL A 167 -1.76 -6.86 5.54
C VAL A 167 -1.89 -6.28 4.13
N HIS A 168 -2.69 -6.92 3.28
CA HIS A 168 -3.08 -6.32 2.01
C HIS A 168 -3.79 -4.99 2.25
N ARG A 169 -3.38 -3.97 1.50
CA ARG A 169 -3.97 -2.65 1.52
C ARG A 169 -4.39 -2.27 0.10
N GLU A 170 -5.65 -1.85 -0.01
CA GLU A 170 -6.21 -1.43 -1.29
C GLU A 170 -5.49 -0.17 -1.78
N GLY A 171 -4.92 -0.24 -2.99
CA GLY A 171 -4.29 0.85 -3.70
C GLY A 171 -5.27 1.62 -4.57
N TYR A 172 -4.74 2.48 -5.44
CA TYR A 172 -5.56 3.24 -6.39
C TYR A 172 -6.20 2.31 -7.44
N PRO A 173 -7.48 2.52 -7.77
CA PRO A 173 -8.16 1.71 -8.78
C PRO A 173 -7.55 1.93 -10.16
N VAL A 174 -7.52 0.87 -10.96
CA VAL A 174 -6.99 0.88 -12.33
C VAL A 174 -8.03 0.30 -13.27
N ASP A 175 -8.30 1.00 -14.38
CA ASP A 175 -9.13 0.48 -15.47
C ASP A 175 -8.25 -0.41 -16.35
N GLU A 176 -8.23 -1.71 -16.05
CA GLU A 176 -7.46 -2.69 -16.80
C GLU A 176 -8.01 -2.85 -18.22
N VAL A 177 -9.34 -2.84 -18.35
CA VAL A 177 -10.03 -2.79 -19.64
C VAL A 177 -11.01 -1.59 -19.63
N PRO A 178 -10.83 -0.58 -20.50
CA PRO A 178 -11.79 0.52 -20.58
C PRO A 178 -13.11 0.04 -21.17
N ALA A 179 -14.23 0.57 -20.67
CA ALA A 179 -15.55 0.29 -21.25
C ALA A 179 -15.70 0.95 -22.63
N SER A 180 -16.57 0.38 -23.48
CA SER A 180 -16.94 0.93 -24.77
C SER A 180 -18.47 1.07 -24.90
N CYS A 181 -18.96 1.51 -26.07
CA CYS A 181 -20.40 1.56 -26.33
C CYS A 181 -21.09 0.18 -26.27
N MET A 182 -20.35 -0.90 -26.48
CA MET A 182 -20.92 -2.25 -26.64
C MET A 182 -20.38 -3.25 -25.62
N GLU A 183 -19.13 -3.08 -25.21
CA GLU A 183 -18.44 -3.99 -24.29
C GLU A 183 -18.24 -3.31 -22.94
N ALA A 184 -18.53 -4.05 -21.88
CA ALA A 184 -18.21 -3.62 -20.53
C ALA A 184 -16.70 -3.58 -20.33
N GLY A 185 -16.23 -2.65 -19.50
CA GLY A 185 -14.85 -2.58 -19.04
C GLY A 185 -14.64 -3.34 -17.72
N LEU A 186 -13.40 -3.36 -17.25
CA LEU A 186 -12.98 -3.97 -16.01
C LEU A 186 -12.10 -2.99 -15.23
N ARG A 187 -12.52 -2.69 -14.00
CA ARG A 187 -11.74 -1.96 -13.00
C ARG A 187 -11.25 -2.91 -11.93
N ILE A 188 -9.96 -2.86 -11.65
CA ILE A 188 -9.32 -3.63 -10.59
C ILE A 188 -8.90 -2.73 -9.44
N TYR A 189 -8.88 -3.30 -8.24
CA TYR A 189 -8.40 -2.69 -7.02
C TYR A 189 -7.18 -3.48 -6.54
N PRO A 190 -5.96 -3.07 -6.94
CA PRO A 190 -4.75 -3.80 -6.61
C PRO A 190 -4.30 -3.53 -5.18
N CYS A 191 -3.50 -4.43 -4.61
CA CYS A 191 -2.74 -4.13 -3.41
C CYS A 191 -1.63 -3.11 -3.72
N ASP A 192 -1.47 -2.07 -2.90
CA ASP A 192 -0.40 -1.09 -3.10
C ASP A 192 1.01 -1.62 -2.80
N ILE A 193 1.12 -2.74 -2.06
CA ILE A 193 2.38 -3.38 -1.68
C ILE A 193 2.78 -4.49 -2.68
N CYS A 194 1.91 -5.46 -2.94
CA CYS A 194 2.23 -6.63 -3.78
C CYS A 194 1.56 -6.63 -5.16
N HIS A 195 0.68 -5.66 -5.44
CA HIS A 195 -0.03 -5.50 -6.70
C HIS A 195 -1.01 -6.62 -7.08
N ASP A 196 -1.28 -7.57 -6.18
CA ASP A 196 -2.35 -8.56 -6.39
C ASP A 196 -3.73 -7.90 -6.43
N VAL A 197 -4.61 -8.43 -7.27
CA VAL A 197 -5.99 -7.96 -7.41
C VAL A 197 -6.80 -8.37 -6.19
N LEU A 198 -7.24 -7.38 -5.40
CA LEU A 198 -8.04 -7.62 -4.19
C LEU A 198 -9.53 -7.68 -4.51
N ARG A 199 -9.96 -6.88 -5.49
CA ARG A 199 -11.34 -6.79 -5.94
C ARG A 199 -11.40 -6.36 -7.40
N GLU A 200 -12.45 -6.82 -8.06
CA GLU A 200 -12.80 -6.46 -9.42
C GLU A 200 -14.18 -5.80 -9.46
N GLU A 201 -14.37 -4.91 -10.41
CA GLU A 201 -15.62 -4.22 -10.67
C GLU A 201 -15.85 -4.09 -12.17
N VAL A 202 -17.00 -4.56 -12.64
CA VAL A 202 -17.38 -4.43 -14.05
C VAL A 202 -17.85 -2.99 -14.28
N ILE A 203 -17.22 -2.31 -15.24
CA ILE A 203 -17.66 -1.00 -15.72
C ILE A 203 -18.70 -1.27 -16.82
N PRO A 204 -19.99 -0.90 -16.65
CA PRO A 204 -20.99 -1.14 -17.69
C PRO A 204 -20.60 -0.50 -19.02
N ALA A 205 -20.99 -1.14 -20.12
CA ALA A 205 -20.90 -0.52 -21.44
C ALA A 205 -21.69 0.80 -21.46
N TYR A 206 -21.18 1.81 -22.16
CA TYR A 206 -21.83 3.14 -22.22
C TYR A 206 -23.18 3.10 -22.93
N GLY A 207 -23.43 2.08 -23.74
CA GLY A 207 -24.52 2.05 -24.70
C GLY A 207 -24.29 3.05 -25.84
N HIS A 208 -25.31 3.16 -26.69
CA HIS A 208 -25.29 4.11 -27.79
C HIS A 208 -26.03 5.39 -27.42
N THR A 209 -25.35 6.53 -27.55
CA THR A 209 -25.94 7.87 -27.46
C THR A 209 -26.32 8.35 -28.86
N GLU A 210 -27.56 8.79 -29.06
CA GLU A 210 -28.02 9.37 -30.33
C GLU A 210 -27.15 10.59 -30.70
N GLY A 211 -26.58 10.56 -31.91
CA GLY A 211 -25.77 11.61 -32.49
C GLY A 211 -26.40 12.15 -33.77
N GLU A 212 -25.55 12.45 -34.76
CA GLU A 212 -25.98 13.03 -36.03
C GLU A 212 -26.88 12.08 -36.83
N THR A 213 -27.87 12.66 -37.50
CA THR A 213 -28.66 11.96 -38.52
C THR A 213 -28.02 12.20 -39.88
N VAL A 214 -27.66 11.11 -40.56
CA VAL A 214 -26.98 11.14 -41.85
C VAL A 214 -27.91 10.55 -42.90
N ILE A 215 -28.15 11.30 -43.97
CA ILE A 215 -28.81 10.79 -45.17
C ILE A 215 -27.78 9.94 -45.93
N ILE A 216 -28.06 8.64 -46.05
CA ILE A 216 -27.18 7.70 -46.76
C ILE A 216 -27.68 7.39 -48.17
N GLN A 217 -28.95 7.70 -48.44
CA GLN A 217 -29.57 7.65 -49.75
C GLN A 217 -30.63 8.76 -49.83
N ASP A 218 -30.49 9.66 -50.80
CA ASP A 218 -31.49 10.70 -51.04
C ASP A 218 -32.79 10.09 -51.61
N PRO A 219 -33.96 10.64 -51.26
CA PRO A 219 -35.21 10.25 -51.89
C PRO A 219 -35.23 10.66 -53.36
N THR A 220 -35.83 9.82 -54.19
CA THR A 220 -36.13 10.14 -55.60
C THR A 220 -37.64 10.41 -55.75
N ALA A 221 -38.08 10.69 -56.98
CA ALA A 221 -39.50 10.88 -57.26
C ALA A 221 -40.35 9.64 -56.93
N LEU A 222 -39.81 8.44 -57.14
CA LEU A 222 -40.53 7.18 -56.99
C LEU A 222 -40.02 6.29 -55.85
N GLU A 223 -38.87 6.61 -55.28
CA GLU A 223 -38.23 5.79 -54.25
C GLU A 223 -37.93 6.60 -53.00
N ASP A 224 -38.32 6.04 -51.86
CA ASP A 224 -37.94 6.56 -50.55
C ASP A 224 -36.41 6.64 -50.41
N GLY A 225 -35.96 7.71 -49.78
CA GLY A 225 -34.59 7.85 -49.30
C GLY A 225 -34.39 7.09 -47.99
N ILE A 226 -33.14 7.04 -47.52
CA ILE A 226 -32.75 6.39 -46.28
C ILE A 226 -31.88 7.34 -45.46
N GLN A 227 -32.28 7.56 -44.21
CA GLN A 227 -31.45 8.21 -43.20
C GLN A 227 -31.16 7.27 -42.04
N VAL A 228 -30.00 7.47 -41.42
CA VAL A 228 -29.57 6.72 -40.23
C VAL A 228 -29.22 7.67 -39.12
N VAL A 229 -29.57 7.32 -37.88
CA VAL A 229 -29.07 8.00 -36.68
C VAL A 229 -27.81 7.27 -36.24
N GLN A 230 -26.68 7.96 -36.19
CA GLN A 230 -25.41 7.39 -35.77
C GLN A 230 -25.15 7.66 -34.29
N CYS A 231 -24.35 6.81 -33.65
CA CYS A 231 -23.90 7.03 -32.29
C CYS A 231 -22.86 8.15 -32.23
N ALA A 232 -23.08 9.15 -31.38
CA ALA A 232 -22.15 10.29 -31.23
C ALA A 232 -20.74 9.88 -30.76
N ILE A 233 -20.61 8.74 -30.09
CA ILE A 233 -19.35 8.28 -29.48
C ILE A 233 -18.57 7.36 -30.44
N CYS A 234 -19.23 6.41 -31.10
CA CYS A 234 -18.57 5.37 -31.91
C CYS A 234 -18.95 5.36 -33.39
N GLY A 235 -19.87 6.22 -33.84
CA GLY A 235 -20.29 6.34 -35.25
C GLY A 235 -21.17 5.20 -35.78
N ARG A 236 -21.44 4.16 -34.99
CA ARG A 236 -22.32 3.04 -35.41
C ARG A 236 -23.76 3.48 -35.59
N THR A 237 -24.46 2.89 -36.56
CA THR A 237 -25.89 3.12 -36.79
C THR A 237 -26.73 2.58 -35.64
N ILE A 238 -27.52 3.46 -35.01
CA ILE A 238 -28.47 3.13 -33.94
C ILE A 238 -29.81 2.70 -34.54
N ARG A 239 -30.31 3.48 -35.51
CA ARG A 239 -31.56 3.19 -36.22
C ARG A 239 -31.53 3.71 -37.65
N THR A 240 -32.34 3.08 -38.49
CA THR A 240 -32.56 3.44 -39.89
C THR A 240 -34.01 3.86 -40.08
N GLN A 241 -34.24 4.91 -40.85
CA GLN A 241 -35.57 5.46 -41.15
C GLN A 241 -35.67 5.75 -42.65
N SER A 242 -36.87 5.54 -43.22
CA SER A 242 -37.16 5.97 -44.58
C SER A 242 -37.49 7.46 -44.62
N ILE A 243 -37.08 8.10 -45.72
CA ILE A 243 -37.51 9.44 -46.09
C ILE A 243 -38.49 9.24 -47.25
N PRO A 244 -39.76 9.69 -47.16
CA PRO A 244 -40.71 9.50 -48.24
C PRO A 244 -40.19 10.03 -49.59
N ALA A 245 -40.48 9.30 -50.67
CA ALA A 245 -40.23 9.75 -52.04
C ALA A 245 -40.77 11.17 -52.27
N THR A 246 -40.11 11.94 -53.13
CA THR A 246 -40.50 13.35 -53.37
C THR A 246 -41.80 13.47 -54.17
N GLY A 247 -42.24 12.39 -54.81
CA GLY A 247 -43.48 12.32 -55.58
C GLY A 247 -43.38 12.88 -57.00
N GLY A 248 -42.24 13.47 -57.38
CA GLY A 248 -42.05 14.11 -58.69
C GLY A 248 -42.95 15.32 -58.94
N GLU A 249 -42.81 15.95 -60.11
CA GLU A 249 -43.79 16.94 -60.55
C GLU A 249 -45.06 16.25 -61.05
N TYR A 250 -46.22 16.88 -60.85
CA TYR A 250 -47.46 16.39 -61.44
C TYR A 250 -47.49 16.72 -62.92
N LEU A 251 -47.38 15.70 -63.76
CA LEU A 251 -47.42 15.79 -65.21
C LEU A 251 -48.18 14.58 -65.74
N PRO A 252 -49.46 14.71 -66.12
CA PRO A 252 -50.25 13.60 -66.63
C PRO A 252 -49.57 12.91 -67.83
N GLY A 253 -49.34 11.61 -67.71
CA GLY A 253 -48.62 10.80 -68.71
C GLY A 253 -47.15 10.54 -68.39
N ASP A 254 -46.55 11.26 -67.43
CA ASP A 254 -45.19 11.03 -66.94
C ASP A 254 -45.21 9.96 -65.84
N ALA A 255 -45.40 8.71 -66.27
CA ALA A 255 -45.54 7.56 -65.39
C ALA A 255 -44.25 7.25 -64.62
N ASP A 256 -43.10 7.70 -65.11
CA ASP A 256 -41.82 7.50 -64.45
C ASP A 256 -41.21 8.68 -63.70
N ALA A 257 -41.91 9.80 -63.74
CA ALA A 257 -41.61 11.04 -63.05
C ALA A 257 -40.24 11.64 -63.44
N ASP A 258 -39.82 11.48 -64.71
CA ASP A 258 -38.60 12.09 -65.26
C ASP A 258 -38.82 13.51 -65.81
N GLY A 259 -40.07 14.00 -65.78
CA GLY A 259 -40.48 15.32 -66.25
C GLY A 259 -40.79 15.37 -67.76
N LYS A 260 -40.86 14.23 -68.44
CA LYS A 260 -41.21 14.11 -69.85
C LYS A 260 -42.36 13.13 -70.02
N ILE A 261 -43.02 13.23 -71.17
CA ILE A 261 -44.06 12.31 -71.58
C ILE A 261 -43.56 11.64 -72.84
N ASP A 262 -43.09 10.40 -72.74
CA ASP A 262 -42.55 9.64 -73.86
C ASP A 262 -42.89 8.13 -73.83
N LEU A 263 -42.30 7.36 -74.76
CA LEU A 263 -42.59 5.93 -74.87
C LEU A 263 -42.14 5.13 -73.64
N SER A 264 -41.18 5.64 -72.86
CA SER A 264 -40.71 5.01 -71.62
C SER A 264 -41.83 4.97 -70.59
N ASP A 265 -42.63 6.03 -70.50
CA ASP A 265 -43.82 6.09 -69.64
C ASP A 265 -44.86 5.05 -70.06
N ALA A 266 -45.19 5.03 -71.35
CA ALA A 266 -46.14 4.05 -71.89
C ALA A 266 -45.67 2.61 -71.66
N VAL A 267 -44.37 2.34 -71.85
CA VAL A 267 -43.79 1.03 -71.58
C VAL A 267 -43.85 0.69 -70.10
N ARG A 268 -43.54 1.62 -69.19
CA ARG A 268 -43.55 1.39 -67.75
C ARG A 268 -44.96 1.18 -67.22
N LEU A 269 -45.92 1.93 -67.74
CA LEU A 269 -47.34 1.77 -67.47
C LEU A 269 -47.86 0.40 -67.94
N LEU A 270 -47.53 -0.02 -69.16
CA LEU A 270 -47.86 -1.36 -69.65
C LEU A 270 -47.22 -2.47 -68.83
N GLN A 271 -45.99 -2.27 -68.35
CA GLN A 271 -45.33 -3.21 -67.44
C GLN A 271 -46.08 -3.30 -66.10
N HIS A 272 -46.49 -2.17 -65.53
CA HIS A 272 -47.28 -2.12 -64.30
C HIS A 272 -48.61 -2.87 -64.44
N VAL A 273 -49.37 -2.58 -65.50
CA VAL A 273 -50.66 -3.24 -65.80
C VAL A 273 -50.49 -4.75 -66.06
N SER A 274 -49.31 -5.17 -66.51
CA SER A 274 -48.98 -6.58 -66.73
C SER A 274 -48.47 -7.29 -65.46
N ASP A 275 -48.75 -6.75 -64.27
CA ASP A 275 -48.29 -7.23 -62.96
C ASP A 275 -46.76 -7.37 -62.84
N ARG A 276 -45.99 -6.65 -63.66
CA ARG A 276 -44.55 -6.53 -63.42
C ARG A 276 -44.35 -5.54 -62.29
N SER A 277 -43.54 -5.91 -61.31
CA SER A 277 -43.23 -5.09 -60.14
C SER A 277 -42.34 -3.88 -60.49
N VAL A 278 -42.90 -2.93 -61.25
CA VAL A 278 -42.28 -1.66 -61.61
C VAL A 278 -42.94 -0.52 -60.82
N LYS A 279 -42.12 0.38 -60.30
CA LYS A 279 -42.60 1.59 -59.63
C LYS A 279 -42.99 2.62 -60.69
N ILE A 280 -44.15 3.23 -60.48
CA ILE A 280 -44.71 4.30 -61.30
C ILE A 280 -45.27 5.40 -60.40
N SER A 281 -45.39 6.61 -60.94
CA SER A 281 -46.18 7.68 -60.33
C SER A 281 -47.65 7.39 -60.61
N ALA A 282 -48.35 6.73 -59.67
CA ALA A 282 -49.77 6.38 -59.84
C ALA A 282 -50.64 7.59 -60.18
N LYS A 283 -50.30 8.76 -59.63
CA LYS A 283 -50.99 10.03 -59.89
C LYS A 283 -50.79 10.53 -61.32
N ASN A 284 -49.59 10.39 -61.89
CA ASN A 284 -49.33 10.79 -63.29
C ASN A 284 -49.76 9.70 -64.29
N ALA A 285 -49.83 8.46 -63.83
CA ALA A 285 -50.15 7.28 -64.63
C ALA A 285 -51.66 7.11 -64.89
N ASP A 286 -52.52 7.58 -63.97
CA ASP A 286 -53.97 7.71 -64.18
C ASP A 286 -54.23 8.94 -65.06
N VAL A 287 -54.21 8.75 -66.37
CA VAL A 287 -54.24 9.85 -67.35
C VAL A 287 -55.65 10.22 -67.80
N ASP A 288 -56.65 9.41 -67.46
CA ASP A 288 -58.06 9.74 -67.68
C ASP A 288 -58.79 10.21 -66.41
N ALA A 289 -58.12 10.15 -65.27
CA ALA A 289 -58.53 10.58 -63.93
C ALA A 289 -59.74 9.80 -63.39
N ASP A 290 -59.84 8.51 -63.72
CA ASP A 290 -60.88 7.61 -63.22
C ASP A 290 -60.58 7.03 -61.82
N GLY A 291 -59.37 7.26 -61.32
CA GLY A 291 -58.89 6.81 -60.01
C GLY A 291 -58.24 5.43 -60.01
N SER A 292 -58.14 4.78 -61.17
CA SER A 292 -57.46 3.51 -61.39
C SER A 292 -56.29 3.70 -62.34
N VAL A 293 -55.30 2.82 -62.28
CA VAL A 293 -54.21 2.78 -63.26
C VAL A 293 -54.32 1.46 -64.01
N ASP A 294 -54.85 1.49 -65.24
CA ASP A 294 -55.18 0.31 -66.02
C ASP A 294 -54.77 0.39 -67.51
N ILE A 295 -55.25 -0.56 -68.32
CA ILE A 295 -54.90 -0.64 -69.75
C ILE A 295 -55.45 0.54 -70.57
N GLN A 296 -56.51 1.21 -70.10
CA GLN A 296 -57.11 2.38 -70.72
C GLN A 296 -56.17 3.57 -70.61
N ASP A 297 -55.50 3.75 -69.47
CA ASP A 297 -54.46 4.75 -69.29
C ASP A 297 -53.30 4.55 -70.27
N ALA A 298 -52.82 3.30 -70.36
CA ALA A 298 -51.76 2.94 -71.29
C ALA A 298 -52.15 3.19 -72.75
N LEU A 299 -53.40 2.89 -73.11
CA LEU A 299 -53.92 3.12 -74.46
C LEU A 299 -54.08 4.62 -74.75
N LEU A 300 -54.59 5.40 -73.80
CA LEU A 300 -54.78 6.85 -73.93
C LEU A 300 -53.43 7.56 -74.06
N LEU A 301 -52.44 7.17 -73.27
CA LEU A 301 -51.07 7.67 -73.36
C LEU A 301 -50.43 7.34 -74.72
N LEU A 302 -50.61 6.12 -75.23
CA LEU A 302 -50.12 5.74 -76.58
C LEU A 302 -50.81 6.54 -77.70
N GLN A 303 -52.11 6.81 -77.58
CA GLN A 303 -52.83 7.65 -78.55
C GLN A 303 -52.29 9.09 -78.53
N TYR A 304 -52.04 9.64 -77.33
CA TYR A 304 -51.42 10.96 -77.16
C TYR A 304 -50.05 11.01 -77.83
N LEU A 305 -49.18 10.04 -77.55
CA LEU A 305 -47.84 9.94 -78.15
C LEU A 305 -47.86 9.72 -79.66
N ALA A 306 -48.91 9.08 -80.19
CA ALA A 306 -49.14 8.90 -81.62
C ALA A 306 -49.70 10.16 -82.32
N GLY A 307 -49.91 11.26 -81.60
CA GLY A 307 -50.42 12.52 -82.13
C GLY A 307 -51.93 12.54 -82.40
N TRP A 308 -52.69 11.65 -81.76
CA TRP A 308 -54.15 11.64 -81.88
C TRP A 308 -54.74 12.81 -81.07
N ASN A 309 -55.94 13.26 -81.44
CA ASN A 309 -56.61 14.38 -80.75
C ASN A 309 -57.25 13.91 -79.43
N VAL A 310 -56.42 13.68 -78.42
CA VAL A 310 -56.79 13.26 -77.06
C VAL A 310 -56.17 14.20 -76.01
N THR A 311 -56.63 14.14 -74.76
CA THR A 311 -56.15 15.00 -73.67
C THR A 311 -55.92 14.17 -72.41
N LEU A 312 -54.72 14.27 -71.84
CA LEU A 312 -54.36 13.69 -70.54
C LEU A 312 -54.82 14.64 -69.43
N LYS A 313 -55.34 14.11 -68.32
CA LYS A 313 -55.94 14.89 -67.22
C LYS A 313 -55.17 14.72 -65.92
#